data_AF-A0A1G0KC23-F1
#
_entry.id   AF-A0A1G0KC23-F1
#
_cell.length_a   1.000
_cell.length_b   1.000
_cell.length_c   1.000
_cell.angle_alpha   90.00
_cell.angle_beta   90.00
_cell.angle_gamma   90.00
#
_symmetry.space_group_name_H-M   'P 1'
#
loop_
_entity.id
_entity.type
_entity.pdbx_description
1 polymer ?
#
loop_
_entity_poly.entity_id
_entity_poly.type
_entity_poly.pdbx_seq_one_letter_code
_entity_poly.pdbx_strand_id
1 'polypeptide(L)'
;MKITIRVFASITLLAAVSGYCGVTSSGPSGFEIRNETVIAAAPDEIYTALTRRVGSWWDADHTYSGDARNMRIDARPGGCFCEKIPGKGAIEHMRVIYVSKDEVLRLSGGLGPLQESGVAGTLTWSLKSAEQGTIIVQEYKVGGYLTGGFSEMAPLVGQVLEVQMQRLKRFVETGSPEEITQ
;
A
#
# COMPACT_ATOMS: atom_id res chain seq x y z
N MET A 1 -3.69 -57.91 -25.10
CA MET A 1 -3.47 -57.58 -23.68
C MET A 1 -4.30 -56.35 -23.34
N LYS A 2 -5.40 -56.50 -22.57
CA LYS A 2 -6.33 -55.41 -22.25
C LYS A 2 -5.85 -54.71 -20.97
N ILE A 3 -5.52 -53.42 -21.05
CA ILE A 3 -5.06 -52.62 -19.91
C ILE A 3 -6.27 -51.86 -19.34
N THR A 4 -6.65 -52.20 -18.11
CA THR A 4 -7.75 -51.57 -17.39
C THR A 4 -7.20 -50.41 -16.57
N ILE A 5 -7.57 -49.17 -16.91
CA ILE A 5 -7.15 -47.96 -16.19
C ILE A 5 -8.09 -47.73 -15.01
N ARG A 6 -7.54 -47.70 -13.78
CA ARG A 6 -8.26 -47.30 -12.57
C ARG A 6 -8.07 -45.80 -12.35
N VAL A 7 -9.16 -45.04 -12.39
CA VAL A 7 -9.18 -43.60 -12.09
C VAL A 7 -9.18 -43.42 -10.56
N PHE A 8 -8.12 -42.81 -10.03
CA PHE A 8 -8.10 -42.30 -8.65
C PHE A 8 -8.60 -40.86 -8.66
N ALA A 9 -9.80 -40.63 -8.11
CA ALA A 9 -10.31 -39.29 -7.86
C ALA A 9 -9.53 -38.67 -6.70
N SER A 10 -8.69 -37.68 -7.00
CA SER A 10 -7.99 -36.88 -5.98
C SER A 10 -8.90 -35.75 -5.53
N ILE A 11 -9.26 -35.75 -4.24
CA ILE A 11 -9.95 -34.65 -3.58
C ILE A 11 -8.91 -33.58 -3.25
N THR A 12 -8.92 -32.47 -3.98
CA THR A 12 -8.07 -31.31 -3.70
C THR A 12 -8.75 -30.46 -2.62
N LEU A 13 -8.16 -30.44 -1.43
CA LEU A 13 -8.59 -29.58 -0.33
C LEU A 13 -8.16 -28.14 -0.64
N LEU A 14 -9.11 -27.28 -1.03
CA LEU A 14 -8.86 -25.84 -1.13
C LEU A 14 -8.69 -25.28 0.29
N ALA A 15 -7.44 -25.04 0.70
CA ALA A 15 -7.16 -24.25 1.88
C ALA A 15 -7.56 -22.80 1.59
N ALA A 16 -8.60 -22.31 2.25
CA ALA A 16 -8.88 -20.88 2.31
C ALA A 16 -7.72 -20.22 3.06
N VAL A 17 -6.82 -19.57 2.33
CA VAL A 17 -5.80 -18.71 2.95
C VAL A 17 -6.56 -17.54 3.54
N SER A 18 -6.72 -17.53 4.87
CA SER A 18 -7.03 -16.32 5.61
C SER A 18 -5.86 -15.35 5.40
N GLY A 19 -5.91 -14.58 4.32
CA GLY A 19 -4.89 -13.60 4.01
C GLY A 19 -4.93 -12.49 5.06
N TYR A 20 -3.90 -12.41 5.89
CA TYR A 20 -3.59 -11.17 6.61
C TYR A 20 -3.47 -10.06 5.56
N CYS A 21 -4.20 -8.95 5.75
CA CYS A 21 -4.31 -7.80 4.84
C CYS A 21 -3.13 -7.66 3.87
N GLY A 22 -3.29 -8.15 2.64
CA GLY A 22 -2.32 -8.03 1.56
C GLY A 22 -0.93 -8.69 1.74
N VAL A 23 -0.60 -9.34 2.87
CA VAL A 23 0.73 -9.95 3.06
C VAL A 23 0.89 -11.17 2.16
N THR A 24 1.78 -11.09 1.16
CA THR A 24 2.04 -12.17 0.20
C THR A 24 3.28 -12.99 0.55
N SER A 25 4.19 -12.44 1.35
CA SER A 25 5.39 -13.12 1.84
C SER A 25 5.88 -12.48 3.13
N SER A 26 6.39 -13.28 4.06
CA SER A 26 7.07 -12.80 5.27
C SER A 26 8.10 -13.84 5.73
N GLY A 27 9.26 -13.37 6.16
CA GLY A 27 10.35 -14.22 6.63
C GLY A 27 11.42 -13.45 7.40
N PRO A 28 12.52 -14.11 7.79
CA PRO A 28 13.53 -13.53 8.68
C PRO A 28 14.20 -12.25 8.15
N SER A 29 14.23 -12.07 6.83
CA SER A 29 14.93 -10.96 6.15
C SER A 29 14.00 -9.87 5.61
N GLY A 30 12.69 -10.04 5.71
CA GLY A 30 11.74 -9.07 5.16
C GLY A 30 10.34 -9.61 4.93
N PHE A 31 9.49 -8.79 4.34
CA PHE A 31 8.13 -9.12 3.94
C PHE A 31 7.70 -8.38 2.67
N GLU A 32 6.63 -8.88 2.05
CA GLU A 32 5.97 -8.28 0.90
C GLU A 32 4.47 -8.16 1.16
N ILE A 33 3.93 -6.98 0.87
CA ILE A 33 2.50 -6.68 0.86
C ILE A 33 2.09 -6.34 -0.58
N ARG A 34 0.93 -6.83 -0.99
CA ARG A 34 0.25 -6.49 -2.25
C ARG A 34 -1.25 -6.33 -2.00
N ASN A 35 -1.75 -5.12 -2.23
CA ASN A 35 -3.18 -4.81 -2.31
C ASN A 35 -3.54 -4.46 -3.75
N GLU A 36 -4.73 -4.88 -4.19
CA GLU A 36 -5.23 -4.62 -5.54
C GLU A 36 -6.73 -4.32 -5.47
N THR A 37 -7.17 -3.27 -6.18
CA THR A 37 -8.59 -2.95 -6.32
C THR A 37 -8.86 -2.21 -7.62
N VAL A 38 -10.14 -2.05 -7.96
CA VAL A 38 -10.60 -1.19 -9.06
C VAL A 38 -11.20 0.07 -8.46
N ILE A 39 -10.77 1.23 -8.93
CA ILE A 39 -11.37 2.53 -8.60
C ILE A 39 -12.11 3.03 -9.84
N ALA A 40 -13.38 3.41 -9.68
CA ALA A 40 -14.26 3.92 -10.73
C ALA A 40 -13.92 5.36 -11.13
N ALA A 41 -12.67 5.59 -11.55
CA ALA A 41 -12.15 6.86 -12.02
C ALA A 41 -11.02 6.65 -13.04
N ALA A 42 -10.70 7.69 -13.81
CA ALA A 42 -9.59 7.67 -14.76
C ALA A 42 -8.23 7.64 -14.03
N PRO A 43 -7.16 7.10 -14.66
CA PRO A 43 -5.85 7.00 -14.00
C PRO A 43 -5.27 8.35 -13.55
N ASP A 44 -5.53 9.44 -14.27
CA ASP A 44 -5.04 10.78 -13.96
C ASP A 44 -5.69 11.39 -12.71
N GLU A 45 -6.97 11.08 -12.46
CA GLU A 45 -7.67 11.48 -11.25
C GLU A 45 -7.07 10.80 -10.01
N ILE A 46 -6.83 9.49 -10.10
CA ILE A 46 -6.21 8.70 -9.02
C ILE A 46 -4.76 9.15 -8.81
N TYR A 47 -4.00 9.36 -9.89
CA TYR A 47 -2.63 9.85 -9.82
C TYR A 47 -2.54 11.23 -9.18
N THR A 48 -3.50 12.11 -9.48
CA THR A 48 -3.63 13.42 -8.82
C THR A 48 -3.96 13.26 -7.34
N ALA A 49 -4.84 12.33 -6.97
CA ALA A 49 -5.15 12.05 -5.57
C ALA A 49 -3.93 11.54 -4.78
N LEU A 50 -3.15 10.62 -5.37
CA LEU A 50 -1.90 10.10 -4.80
C LEU A 50 -0.88 11.22 -4.59
N THR A 51 -0.62 12.03 -5.61
CA THR A 51 0.53 12.95 -5.61
C THR A 51 0.22 14.32 -5.02
N ARG A 52 -1.01 14.82 -5.16
CA ARG A 52 -1.38 16.19 -4.78
C ARG A 52 -2.36 16.27 -3.62
N ARG A 53 -3.07 15.19 -3.31
CA ARG A 53 -4.16 15.20 -2.32
C ARG A 53 -4.02 14.12 -1.25
N VAL A 54 -2.79 13.66 -0.99
CA VAL A 54 -2.52 12.66 0.07
C VAL A 54 -3.15 13.03 1.40
N GLY A 55 -3.05 14.32 1.80
CA GLY A 55 -3.64 14.80 3.05
C GLY A 55 -5.17 14.92 3.07
N SER A 56 -5.86 14.59 1.98
CA SER A 56 -7.33 14.56 1.91
C SER A 56 -7.92 13.18 2.14
N TRP A 57 -7.11 12.11 2.07
CA TRP A 57 -7.59 10.74 2.21
C TRP A 57 -6.74 9.88 3.12
N TRP A 58 -5.48 10.27 3.38
CA TRP A 58 -4.65 9.54 4.33
C TRP A 58 -5.33 9.48 5.71
N ASP A 59 -5.16 8.37 6.43
CA ASP A 59 -5.80 8.22 7.73
C ASP A 59 -5.04 9.04 8.76
N ALA A 60 -5.73 9.93 9.48
CA ALA A 60 -5.12 10.79 10.47
C ALA A 60 -4.54 9.99 11.65
N ASP A 61 -5.13 8.83 11.98
CA ASP A 61 -4.64 7.92 13.02
C ASP A 61 -3.30 7.25 12.65
N HIS A 62 -2.92 7.34 11.37
CA HIS A 62 -1.65 6.86 10.84
C HIS A 62 -0.74 8.02 10.39
N THR A 63 -0.73 9.09 11.20
CA THR A 63 0.17 10.23 11.07
C THR A 63 0.85 10.55 12.40
N TYR A 64 2.02 11.20 12.37
CA TYR A 64 2.70 11.62 13.61
C TYR A 64 2.09 12.88 14.24
N SER A 65 1.46 13.73 13.42
CA SER A 65 0.82 14.99 13.81
C SER A 65 -0.64 14.83 14.22
N GLY A 66 -1.26 13.68 13.93
CA GLY A 66 -2.70 13.46 14.11
C GLY A 66 -3.57 14.19 13.08
N ASP A 67 -2.98 14.68 11.98
CA ASP A 67 -3.68 15.44 10.94
C ASP A 67 -3.07 15.18 9.56
N ALA A 68 -3.80 14.43 8.74
CA ALA A 68 -3.41 14.09 7.38
C ALA A 68 -3.12 15.32 6.51
N ARG A 69 -3.69 16.50 6.79
CA ARG A 69 -3.44 17.73 6.02
C ARG A 69 -1.98 18.20 6.08
N ASN A 70 -1.21 17.69 7.04
CA ASN A 70 0.23 17.94 7.13
C ASN A 70 1.06 17.06 6.20
N MET A 71 0.46 16.05 5.58
CA MET A 71 1.11 15.14 4.63
C MET A 71 1.22 15.74 3.23
N ARG A 72 2.36 15.56 2.59
CA ARG A 72 2.61 15.98 1.20
C ARG A 72 3.51 15.00 0.46
N ILE A 73 3.32 14.88 -0.84
CA ILE A 73 4.24 14.17 -1.74
C ILE A 73 4.75 15.14 -2.79
N ASP A 74 6.07 15.32 -2.87
CA ASP A 74 6.75 15.99 -3.97
C ASP A 74 7.03 14.96 -5.08
N ALA A 75 6.15 14.90 -6.09
CA ALA A 75 6.13 13.85 -7.10
C ALA A 75 7.19 14.05 -8.20
N ARG A 76 8.46 13.96 -7.82
CA ARG A 76 9.64 13.93 -8.70
C ARG A 76 10.71 13.04 -8.06
N PRO A 77 11.66 12.47 -8.82
CA PRO A 77 12.79 11.76 -8.23
C PRO A 77 13.52 12.61 -7.17
N GLY A 78 13.75 12.03 -6.00
CA GLY A 78 14.31 12.69 -4.82
C GLY A 78 13.32 13.56 -4.03
N GLY A 79 12.08 13.69 -4.48
CA GLY A 79 11.04 14.42 -3.77
C GLY A 79 10.55 13.69 -2.51
N CYS A 80 10.11 14.42 -1.50
CA CYS A 80 9.73 13.86 -0.22
C CYS A 80 8.24 13.46 -0.16
N PHE A 81 7.96 12.28 0.37
CA PHE A 81 6.73 12.00 1.10
C PHE A 81 6.95 12.39 2.57
N CYS A 82 6.48 13.57 2.92
CA CYS A 82 6.82 14.25 4.16
C CYS A 82 5.56 14.62 4.95
N GLU A 83 5.74 14.73 6.25
CA GLU A 83 4.75 15.25 7.17
C GLU A 83 5.31 16.44 7.93
N LYS A 84 4.51 17.48 8.13
CA LYS A 84 4.85 18.57 9.06
C LYS A 84 4.33 18.25 10.45
N ILE A 85 5.10 18.58 11.48
CA ILE A 85 4.64 18.57 12.88
C ILE A 85 4.65 20.03 13.36
N PRO A 86 3.49 20.72 13.33
CA PRO A 86 3.42 22.15 13.66
C PRO A 86 4.08 22.49 15.00
N GLY A 87 5.02 23.44 14.98
CA GLY A 87 5.76 23.89 16.15
C GLY A 87 6.81 22.91 16.70
N LYS A 88 6.99 21.72 16.09
CA LYS A 88 7.91 20.69 16.60
C LYS A 88 8.93 20.20 15.58
N GLY A 89 8.57 20.09 14.30
CA GLY A 89 9.50 19.59 13.28
C GLY A 89 8.80 19.06 12.02
N ALA A 90 9.42 18.06 11.41
CA ALA A 90 8.91 17.37 10.23
C ALA A 90 9.42 15.92 10.19
N ILE A 91 8.69 15.06 9.50
CA ILE A 91 9.03 13.65 9.26
C ILE A 91 9.19 13.45 7.76
N GLU A 92 10.26 12.77 7.36
CA GLU A 92 10.38 12.15 6.05
C GLU A 92 9.95 10.70 6.18
N HIS A 93 8.82 10.33 5.57
CA HIS A 93 8.34 8.95 5.54
C HIS A 93 9.08 8.16 4.46
N MET A 94 9.14 8.73 3.26
CA MET A 94 9.79 8.14 2.10
C MET A 94 10.28 9.19 1.11
N ARG A 95 11.13 8.78 0.16
CA ARG A 95 11.49 9.58 -1.02
C ARG A 95 10.94 8.96 -2.29
N VAL A 96 10.44 9.78 -3.19
CA VAL A 96 10.02 9.37 -4.53
C VAL A 96 11.26 9.00 -5.34
N ILE A 97 11.27 7.81 -5.93
CA ILE A 97 12.40 7.28 -6.72
C ILE A 97 12.05 6.96 -8.17
N TYR A 98 10.75 6.86 -8.50
CA TYR A 98 10.30 6.74 -9.88
C TYR A 98 8.89 7.32 -10.04
N VAL A 99 8.71 8.06 -11.14
CA VAL A 99 7.47 8.69 -11.56
C VAL A 99 7.26 8.36 -13.03
N SER A 100 6.15 7.70 -13.35
CA SER A 100 5.51 7.72 -14.66
C SER A 100 4.13 8.32 -14.45
N LYS A 101 3.86 9.47 -15.09
CA LYS A 101 2.60 10.19 -14.89
C LYS A 101 1.41 9.28 -15.26
N ASP A 102 0.41 9.25 -14.39
CA ASP A 102 -0.85 8.49 -14.54
C ASP A 102 -0.68 6.95 -14.58
N GLU A 103 0.55 6.44 -14.37
CA GLU A 103 0.87 5.01 -14.42
C GLU A 103 1.57 4.50 -13.17
N VAL A 104 2.64 5.18 -12.70
CA VAL A 104 3.48 4.66 -11.60
C VAL A 104 3.97 5.78 -10.69
N LEU A 105 3.82 5.57 -9.39
CA LEU A 105 4.53 6.31 -8.34
C LEU A 105 5.26 5.31 -7.44
N ARG A 106 6.59 5.41 -7.38
CA ARG A 106 7.42 4.55 -6.52
C ARG A 106 8.20 5.37 -5.52
N LEU A 107 8.17 4.91 -4.27
CA LEU A 107 8.82 5.55 -3.14
C LEU A 107 9.74 4.55 -2.41
N SER A 108 10.79 5.07 -1.77
CA SER A 108 11.70 4.31 -0.93
C SER A 108 11.73 4.89 0.49
N GLY A 109 11.61 4.03 1.49
CA GLY A 109 11.63 4.39 2.90
C GLY A 109 10.87 3.40 3.79
N GLY A 110 10.79 3.72 5.09
CA GLY A 110 10.09 2.95 6.12
C GLY A 110 8.87 3.72 6.64
N LEU A 111 7.69 3.12 6.65
CA LEU A 111 6.51 3.72 7.28
C LEU A 111 6.49 3.46 8.79
N GLY A 112 6.11 4.48 9.57
CA GLY A 112 5.86 4.32 10.99
C GLY A 112 7.07 3.74 11.74
N PRO A 113 6.90 2.69 12.56
CA PRO A 113 8.00 2.05 13.29
C PRO A 113 9.12 1.49 12.42
N LEU A 114 8.89 1.29 11.11
CA LEU A 114 9.96 0.85 10.20
C LEU A 114 10.99 1.96 9.98
N GLN A 115 10.63 3.23 10.15
CA GLN A 115 11.52 4.37 9.89
C GLN A 115 12.72 4.41 10.85
N GLU A 116 12.55 3.96 12.10
CA GLU A 116 13.60 3.90 13.12
C GLU A 116 14.49 2.65 13.01
N SER A 117 14.16 1.72 12.11
CA SER A 117 14.85 0.44 11.96
C SER A 117 15.88 0.46 10.82
N GLY A 118 16.81 -0.51 10.85
CA GLY A 118 17.81 -0.72 9.79
C GLY A 118 17.23 -1.41 8.56
N VAL A 119 16.09 -0.92 8.05
CA VAL A 119 15.34 -1.52 6.94
C VAL A 119 15.37 -0.64 5.69
N ALA A 120 15.19 -1.28 4.53
CA ALA A 120 14.90 -0.62 3.27
C ALA A 120 13.54 -1.09 2.76
N GLY A 121 12.68 -0.13 2.43
CA GLY A 121 11.36 -0.38 1.85
C GLY A 121 11.23 0.22 0.45
N THR A 122 10.46 -0.43 -0.42
CA THR A 122 10.04 0.08 -1.72
C THR A 122 8.52 -0.04 -1.87
N LEU A 123 7.82 1.10 -1.83
CA LEU A 123 6.37 1.19 -2.03
C LEU A 123 6.09 1.61 -3.47
N THR A 124 5.34 0.81 -4.22
CA THR A 124 4.94 1.10 -5.60
C THR A 124 3.43 1.16 -5.70
N TRP A 125 2.93 2.27 -6.23
CA TRP A 125 1.57 2.40 -6.74
C TRP A 125 1.61 2.27 -8.26
N SER A 126 0.89 1.29 -8.81
CA SER A 126 0.75 1.09 -10.26
C SER A 126 -0.71 1.26 -10.67
N LEU A 127 -0.94 1.97 -11.75
CA LEU A 127 -2.25 2.29 -12.31
C LEU A 127 -2.35 1.72 -13.72
N LYS A 128 -3.47 1.05 -14.02
CA LYS A 128 -3.76 0.55 -15.35
C LYS A 128 -5.24 0.78 -15.66
N SER A 129 -5.52 1.46 -16.77
CA SER A 129 -6.89 1.62 -17.25
C SER A 129 -7.56 0.25 -17.45
N ALA A 130 -8.83 0.16 -17.09
CA ALA A 130 -9.71 -0.99 -17.27
C ALA A 130 -11.09 -0.52 -17.78
N GLU A 131 -11.97 -1.45 -18.15
CA GLU A 131 -13.30 -1.10 -18.70
C GLU A 131 -14.16 -0.28 -17.73
N GLN A 132 -14.03 -0.52 -16.42
CA GLN A 132 -14.88 0.07 -15.37
C GLN A 132 -14.08 1.01 -14.44
N GLY A 133 -13.03 1.66 -14.97
CA GLY A 133 -12.17 2.58 -14.23
C GLY A 133 -10.70 2.21 -14.31
N THR A 134 -10.01 2.18 -13.19
CA THR A 134 -8.56 1.92 -13.12
C THR A 134 -8.27 0.82 -12.11
N ILE A 135 -7.52 -0.20 -12.54
CA ILE A 135 -6.90 -1.16 -11.62
C ILE A 135 -5.72 -0.45 -10.95
N ILE A 136 -5.75 -0.37 -9.62
CA ILE A 136 -4.65 0.12 -8.81
C ILE A 136 -4.03 -1.03 -8.02
N VAL A 137 -2.71 -1.08 -8.04
CA VAL A 137 -1.90 -2.05 -7.29
C VAL A 137 -0.97 -1.28 -6.35
N GLN A 138 -1.00 -1.63 -5.08
CA GLN A 138 -0.11 -1.11 -4.04
C GLN A 138 0.77 -2.26 -3.55
N GLU A 139 2.06 -2.18 -3.84
CA GLU A 139 3.05 -3.18 -3.42
C GLU A 139 4.09 -2.55 -2.51
N TYR A 140 4.32 -3.16 -1.34
CA TYR A 140 5.36 -2.73 -0.41
C TYR A 140 6.28 -3.88 -0.06
N LYS A 141 7.56 -3.75 -0.46
CA LYS A 141 8.61 -4.74 -0.20
C LYS A 141 9.57 -4.16 0.81
N VAL A 142 9.75 -4.83 1.94
CA VAL A 142 10.60 -4.39 3.04
C VAL A 142 11.59 -5.47 3.39
N GLY A 143 12.85 -5.11 3.62
CA GLY A 143 13.85 -6.02 4.15
C GLY A 143 14.95 -5.29 4.92
N GLY A 144 15.80 -6.05 5.60
CA GLY A 144 16.90 -5.52 6.41
C GLY A 144 16.84 -6.00 7.85
N TYR A 145 17.16 -5.12 8.80
CA TYR A 145 17.21 -5.44 10.22
C TYR A 145 16.04 -4.79 10.99
N LEU A 146 15.24 -5.62 11.64
CA LEU A 146 14.16 -5.21 12.54
C LEU A 146 14.30 -6.00 13.85
N THR A 147 14.41 -5.29 14.98
CA THR A 147 14.42 -5.94 16.30
C THR A 147 13.11 -6.68 16.53
N GLY A 148 13.19 -7.96 16.91
CA GLY A 148 12.01 -8.83 17.03
C GLY A 148 11.57 -9.51 15.73
N GLY A 149 12.14 -9.12 14.58
CA GLY A 149 11.84 -9.72 13.28
C GLY A 149 10.55 -9.22 12.62
N PHE A 150 10.26 -9.73 11.42
CA PHE A 150 9.20 -9.21 10.55
C PHE A 150 7.84 -9.90 10.69
N SER A 151 7.77 -11.05 11.35
CA SER A 151 6.56 -11.88 11.39
C SER A 151 5.36 -11.17 12.01
N GLU A 152 5.57 -10.40 13.08
CA GLU A 152 4.51 -9.64 13.75
C GLU A 152 4.27 -8.27 13.09
N MET A 153 5.29 -7.70 12.46
CA MET A 153 5.21 -6.38 11.82
C MET A 153 4.45 -6.44 10.49
N ALA A 154 4.64 -7.50 9.70
CA ALA A 154 4.06 -7.59 8.36
C ALA A 154 2.52 -7.49 8.35
N PRO A 155 1.75 -8.19 9.22
CA PRO A 155 0.30 -8.04 9.28
C PRO A 155 -0.16 -6.64 9.67
N LEU A 156 0.54 -5.97 10.61
CA LEU A 156 0.20 -4.61 11.04
C LEU A 156 0.38 -3.60 9.90
N VAL A 157 1.51 -3.68 9.19
CA VAL A 157 1.77 -2.83 8.01
C VAL A 157 0.77 -3.14 6.91
N GLY A 158 0.43 -4.43 6.72
CA GLY A 158 -0.60 -4.88 5.78
C GLY A 158 -1.94 -4.21 6.03
N GLN A 159 -2.39 -4.20 7.28
CA GLN A 159 -3.65 -3.57 7.69
C GLN A 159 -3.65 -2.06 7.42
N VAL A 160 -2.59 -1.36 7.82
CA VAL A 160 -2.46 0.09 7.56
C VAL A 160 -2.53 0.37 6.06
N LEU A 161 -1.79 -0.37 5.24
CA LEU A 161 -1.78 -0.18 3.79
C LEU A 161 -3.13 -0.49 3.14
N GLU A 162 -3.85 -1.50 3.62
CA GLU A 162 -5.20 -1.79 3.17
C GLU A 162 -6.19 -0.67 3.54
N VAL A 163 -6.15 -0.16 4.77
CA VAL A 163 -6.94 1.01 5.19
C VAL A 163 -6.66 2.20 4.26
N GLN A 164 -5.38 2.47 3.97
CA GLN A 164 -4.99 3.54 3.05
C GLN A 164 -5.54 3.33 1.64
N MET A 165 -5.52 2.11 1.10
CA MET A 165 -6.09 1.78 -0.20
C MET A 165 -7.60 2.04 -0.24
N GLN A 166 -8.33 1.61 0.79
CA GLN A 166 -9.79 1.79 0.84
C GLN A 166 -10.19 3.26 0.99
N ARG A 167 -9.47 4.02 1.83
CA ARG A 167 -9.70 5.47 1.98
C ARG A 167 -9.42 6.23 0.69
N LEU A 168 -8.34 5.89 -0.04
CA LEU A 168 -8.06 6.47 -1.36
C LEU A 168 -9.21 6.18 -2.34
N LYS A 169 -9.65 4.92 -2.44
CA LYS A 169 -10.76 4.52 -3.31
C LYS A 169 -12.02 5.34 -3.02
N ARG A 170 -12.48 5.37 -1.77
CA ARG A 170 -13.67 6.15 -1.37
C ARG A 170 -13.52 7.63 -1.70
N PHE A 171 -12.36 8.21 -1.40
CA PHE A 171 -12.11 9.61 -1.66
C PHE A 171 -12.18 9.96 -3.14
N VAL A 172 -11.60 9.13 -4.00
CA VAL A 172 -11.64 9.34 -5.46
C VAL A 172 -13.07 9.18 -5.98
N GLU A 173 -13.81 8.18 -5.51
CA GLU A 173 -15.16 7.88 -6.03
C GLU A 173 -16.25 8.81 -5.50
N THR A 174 -16.08 9.37 -4.29
CA THR A 174 -17.16 10.09 -3.58
C THR A 174 -16.76 11.48 -3.10
N GLY A 175 -15.48 11.82 -3.14
CA GLY A 175 -14.93 13.03 -2.53
C GLY A 175 -14.70 12.94 -1.02
N SER A 176 -15.04 11.83 -0.36
CA SER A 176 -14.84 11.57 1.07
C SER A 176 -14.06 10.28 1.33
N PRO A 177 -13.04 10.26 2.21
CA PRO A 177 -12.35 9.02 2.59
C PRO A 177 -13.11 8.20 3.65
N GLU A 178 -14.15 8.76 4.26
CA GLU A 178 -14.91 8.10 5.31
C GLU A 178 -15.93 7.12 4.75
N GLU A 179 -16.29 6.14 5.57
CA GLU A 179 -17.39 5.25 5.22
C GLU A 179 -18.71 6.02 5.20
N ILE A 180 -19.55 5.73 4.21
CA ILE A 180 -20.92 6.22 4.19
C ILE A 180 -21.66 5.42 5.25
N THR A 181 -21.78 5.97 6.45
CA THR A 181 -22.67 5.41 7.47
C THR A 181 -24.10 5.60 6.97
N GLN A 182 -24.80 4.50 6.67
CA GLN A 182 -26.25 4.51 6.47
C GLN A 182 -26.98 4.76 7.78
#